data_AF-A0AA96WTL4-F1
#
_entry.id   AF-A0AA96WTL4-F1
#
_cell.length_a   1.000
_cell.length_b   1.000
_cell.length_c   1.000
_cell.angle_alpha   90.00
_cell.angle_beta   90.00
_cell.angle_gamma   90.00
#
_symmetry.space_group_name_H-M   'P 1'
#
loop_
_entity.id
_entity.type
_entity.pdbx_description
1 polymer ?
#
loop_
_entity_poly.entity_id
_entity_poly.type
_entity_poly.pdbx_seq_one_letter_code
_entity_poly.pdbx_strand_id
1 'polypeptide(L)'
;MFSKLRSRSLLSIFPLLASGIYILRPAPPEPCESLRKFGAIEQAGRCIINRSVTLEGNLKRLPDRLTIKGNLTISGTYIEDLPSAMIVEGTLFLYKTSIAKLPPDLQVQGSFDQYSGFGSPGVKCSAIPKTAFIKGHRNCH
;
A
#
# COMPACT_ATOMS: atom_id res chain seq x y z
N MET A 1 58.13 27.25 31.57
CA MET A 1 57.35 28.22 30.76
C MET A 1 56.34 27.41 29.94
N PHE A 2 55.05 27.56 30.26
CA PHE A 2 53.79 27.10 29.61
C PHE A 2 53.90 26.09 28.44
N SER A 3 53.48 24.81 28.55
CA SER A 3 52.15 24.20 28.77
C SER A 3 51.39 23.82 27.48
N LYS A 4 51.09 22.50 27.34
CA LYS A 4 49.84 21.86 26.85
C LYS A 4 49.39 22.19 25.38
N LEU A 5 48.85 21.28 24.57
CA LEU A 5 47.90 20.19 24.79
C LEU A 5 48.01 19.09 23.70
N ARG A 6 47.74 17.85 24.12
CA ARG A 6 47.55 16.64 23.30
C ARG A 6 46.06 16.50 23.02
N SER A 7 45.63 16.51 21.76
CA SER A 7 44.23 16.26 21.39
C SER A 7 43.99 14.77 21.16
N ARG A 8 43.23 14.15 22.07
CA ARG A 8 42.52 12.88 21.87
C ARG A 8 41.03 13.23 21.91
N SER A 9 40.29 12.95 20.85
CA SER A 9 38.83 12.97 20.84
C SER A 9 38.40 11.57 20.38
N LEU A 10 38.31 10.59 21.30
CA LEU A 10 37.09 10.19 22.01
C LEU A 10 35.92 9.93 21.06
N LEU A 11 35.69 8.64 20.81
CA LEU A 11 34.43 8.10 20.30
C LEU A 11 33.27 8.70 21.10
N SER A 12 32.47 9.53 20.45
CA SER A 12 31.18 9.96 20.99
C SER A 12 30.20 8.81 20.88
N ILE A 13 30.20 7.95 21.90
CA ILE A 13 29.08 7.06 22.20
C ILE A 13 27.93 7.98 22.61
N PHE A 14 26.98 8.21 21.70
CA PHE A 14 25.73 8.87 22.04
C PHE A 14 24.95 7.94 22.98
N PRO A 15 24.57 8.40 24.18
CA PRO A 15 23.84 7.56 25.12
C PRO A 15 22.43 7.32 24.60
N LEU A 16 22.02 6.06 24.56
CA LEU A 16 20.64 5.62 24.39
C LEU A 16 19.82 6.11 25.59
N LEU A 17 19.13 7.25 25.41
CA LEU A 17 18.02 7.65 26.25
C LEU A 17 16.92 8.21 25.35
N ALA A 18 16.13 7.31 24.77
CA ALA A 18 14.80 7.65 24.27
C ALA A 18 13.78 6.96 25.18
N SER A 19 13.55 7.61 26.32
CA SER A 19 12.39 7.36 27.17
C SER A 19 11.11 7.41 26.33
N GLY A 20 10.44 6.26 26.29
CA GLY A 20 9.06 6.00 25.85
C GLY A 20 8.24 7.15 25.28
N ILE A 21 8.25 7.29 23.96
CA ILE A 21 7.05 7.48 23.14
C ILE A 21 7.27 6.62 21.90
N TYR A 22 6.61 5.45 21.83
CA TYR A 22 6.49 4.73 20.57
C TYR A 22 5.59 5.60 19.66
N ILE A 23 6.18 6.60 19.01
CA ILE A 23 5.52 7.22 17.86
C ILE A 23 5.36 6.07 16.87
N LEU A 24 4.12 5.62 16.67
CA LEU A 24 3.73 4.72 15.60
C LEU A 24 4.15 5.37 14.29
N ARG A 25 5.42 5.22 13.88
CA ARG A 25 5.84 5.53 12.52
C ARG A 25 5.16 4.48 11.67
N PRO A 26 4.16 4.84 10.84
CA PRO A 26 3.56 3.87 9.94
C PRO A 26 4.69 3.25 9.14
N ALA A 27 4.74 1.92 9.12
CA ALA A 27 5.80 1.20 8.45
C ALA A 27 5.80 1.61 6.96
N PRO A 28 6.97 1.90 6.37
CA PRO A 28 7.08 2.54 5.07
C PRO A 28 6.36 1.69 3.99
N PRO A 29 5.84 2.34 2.94
CA PRO A 29 5.25 1.63 1.81
C PRO A 29 6.28 0.70 1.17
N GLU A 30 5.82 -0.42 0.62
CA GLU A 30 6.70 -1.35 -0.10
C GLU A 30 7.30 -0.66 -1.34
N PRO A 31 8.58 -0.90 -1.67
CA PRO A 31 9.16 -0.35 -2.89
C PRO A 31 8.47 -0.93 -4.12
N CYS A 32 8.40 -0.17 -5.21
CA CYS A 32 7.78 -0.65 -6.47
C CYS A 32 8.43 -1.94 -7.00
N GLU A 33 9.71 -2.15 -6.69
CA GLU A 33 10.45 -3.36 -7.04
C GLU A 33 9.80 -4.65 -6.50
N SER A 34 9.06 -4.58 -5.39
CA SER A 34 8.30 -5.74 -4.86
C SER A 34 7.30 -6.31 -5.87
N LEU A 35 6.81 -5.49 -6.81
CA LEU A 35 5.90 -5.89 -7.88
C LEU A 35 6.59 -6.08 -9.23
N ARG A 36 7.93 -6.08 -9.30
CA ARG A 36 8.68 -6.22 -10.57
C ARG A 36 8.33 -7.49 -11.33
N LYS A 37 8.05 -8.60 -10.63
CA LYS A 37 7.58 -9.87 -11.24
C LYS A 37 6.25 -9.73 -11.99
N PHE A 38 5.47 -8.71 -11.64
CA PHE A 38 4.22 -8.37 -12.31
C PHE A 38 4.41 -7.30 -13.40
N GLY A 39 5.65 -6.98 -13.78
CA GLY A 39 5.96 -5.97 -14.78
C GLY A 39 5.81 -4.53 -14.26
N ALA A 40 5.90 -4.34 -12.94
CA ALA A 40 5.88 -3.01 -12.37
C ALA A 40 7.16 -2.24 -12.72
N ILE A 41 6.98 -0.97 -13.06
CA ILE A 41 8.06 0.00 -13.27
C ILE A 41 7.80 1.23 -12.42
N GLU A 42 8.87 1.88 -11.97
CA GLU A 42 8.77 3.17 -11.32
C GLU A 42 8.93 4.29 -12.36
N GLN A 43 7.95 5.18 -12.43
CA GLN A 43 7.97 6.32 -13.34
C GLN A 43 7.40 7.56 -12.64
N ALA A 44 8.22 8.62 -12.56
CA ALA A 44 7.85 9.88 -11.91
C ALA A 44 7.30 9.71 -10.47
N GLY A 45 7.93 8.86 -9.66
CA GLY A 45 7.54 8.58 -8.27
C GLY A 45 6.21 7.83 -8.14
N ARG A 46 5.86 7.04 -9.16
CA ARG A 46 4.66 6.22 -9.23
C ARG A 46 5.03 4.79 -9.61
N CYS A 47 4.44 3.80 -8.94
CA CYS A 47 4.57 2.40 -9.35
C CYS A 47 3.50 2.06 -10.39
N ILE A 48 3.90 1.67 -11.60
CA ILE A 48 3.00 1.49 -12.74
C ILE A 48 3.07 0.05 -13.27
N ILE A 49 1.91 -0.58 -13.47
CA ILE A 49 1.75 -1.83 -14.22
C ILE A 49 0.89 -1.54 -15.45
N ASN A 50 1.50 -1.65 -16.64
CA ASN A 50 0.89 -1.26 -17.93
C ASN A 50 -0.09 -2.29 -18.52
N ARG A 51 -0.66 -3.16 -17.69
CA ARG A 51 -1.55 -4.25 -18.12
C ARG A 51 -2.52 -4.62 -17.00
N SER A 52 -3.49 -5.46 -17.34
CA SER A 52 -4.27 -6.17 -16.33
C SER A 52 -3.37 -7.13 -15.54
N VAL A 53 -3.62 -7.24 -14.25
CA VAL A 53 -2.80 -8.07 -13.35
C VAL A 53 -3.66 -8.71 -12.26
N THR A 54 -3.33 -9.95 -11.94
CA THR A 54 -3.80 -10.64 -10.73
C THR A 54 -2.67 -10.67 -9.71
N LEU A 55 -2.96 -10.16 -8.52
CA LEU A 55 -2.08 -10.21 -7.35
C LEU A 55 -2.58 -11.32 -6.42
N GLU A 56 -1.75 -12.33 -6.23
CA GLU A 56 -2.06 -13.52 -5.43
C GLU A 56 -0.85 -13.97 -4.60
N GLY A 57 -1.11 -14.83 -3.62
CA GLY A 57 -0.09 -15.41 -2.74
C GLY A 57 0.25 -14.55 -1.53
N ASN A 58 1.47 -14.70 -1.00
CA ASN A 58 1.89 -14.14 0.29
C ASN A 58 2.20 -12.62 0.28
N LEU A 59 1.52 -11.83 -0.55
CA LEU A 59 1.62 -10.38 -0.53
C LEU A 59 0.93 -9.83 0.72
N LYS A 60 1.60 -8.92 1.42
CA LYS A 60 1.09 -8.28 2.64
C LYS A 60 0.75 -6.80 2.44
N ARG A 61 1.40 -6.16 1.48
CA ARG A 61 1.32 -4.71 1.23
C ARG A 61 1.54 -4.43 -0.25
N LEU A 62 1.12 -3.24 -0.67
CA LEU A 62 1.34 -2.71 -2.01
C LEU A 62 2.18 -1.44 -1.93
N PRO A 63 2.91 -1.10 -3.01
CA PRO A 63 3.56 0.20 -3.12
C PRO A 63 2.56 1.36 -3.11
N ASP A 64 2.96 2.48 -2.52
CA ASP A 64 2.18 3.71 -2.60
C ASP A 64 2.05 4.21 -4.03
N ARG A 65 0.96 4.95 -4.30
CA ARG A 65 0.68 5.53 -5.63
C ARG A 65 0.68 4.47 -6.74
N LEU A 66 0.22 3.26 -6.46
CA LEU A 66 0.12 2.19 -7.45
C LEU A 66 -0.87 2.55 -8.57
N THR A 67 -0.47 2.41 -9.82
CA THR A 67 -1.31 2.60 -11.00
C THR A 67 -1.35 1.35 -11.85
N ILE A 68 -2.54 0.81 -12.06
CA ILE A 68 -2.81 -0.33 -12.94
C ILE A 68 -3.54 0.18 -14.17
N LYS A 69 -2.92 0.05 -15.35
CA LYS A 69 -3.50 0.50 -16.63
C LYS A 69 -4.62 -0.40 -17.15
N GLY A 70 -4.81 -1.58 -16.56
CA GLY A 70 -5.89 -2.51 -16.87
C GLY A 70 -6.75 -2.85 -15.65
N ASN A 71 -7.33 -4.05 -15.66
CA ASN A 71 -8.05 -4.59 -14.52
C ASN A 71 -7.07 -5.04 -13.44
N LEU A 72 -7.46 -4.85 -12.18
CA LEU A 72 -6.72 -5.38 -11.04
C LEU A 72 -7.58 -6.41 -10.32
N THR A 73 -7.06 -7.62 -10.20
CA THR A 73 -7.63 -8.64 -9.33
C THR A 73 -6.69 -8.86 -8.14
N ILE A 74 -7.19 -8.72 -6.91
CA ILE A 74 -6.47 -9.13 -5.70
C ILE A 74 -7.19 -10.35 -5.14
N SER A 75 -6.50 -11.48 -5.07
CA SER A 75 -7.10 -12.76 -4.69
C SER A 75 -6.24 -13.54 -3.72
N GLY A 76 -6.79 -13.93 -2.58
CA GLY A 76 -6.10 -14.81 -1.62
C GLY A 76 -4.76 -14.26 -1.14
N THR A 77 -4.70 -12.96 -0.85
CA THR A 77 -3.51 -12.28 -0.29
C THR A 77 -3.77 -11.86 1.15
N TYR A 78 -2.69 -11.54 1.88
CA TYR A 78 -2.74 -10.95 3.22
C TYR A 78 -2.68 -9.42 3.19
N ILE A 79 -3.06 -8.81 2.07
CA ILE A 79 -3.18 -7.35 1.97
C ILE A 79 -4.38 -6.94 2.83
N GLU A 80 -4.15 -6.03 3.78
CA GLU A 80 -5.18 -5.50 4.68
C GLU A 80 -5.69 -4.13 4.21
N ASP A 81 -4.81 -3.34 3.56
CA ASP A 81 -5.11 -1.99 3.10
C ASP A 81 -4.66 -1.78 1.65
N LEU A 82 -5.47 -1.06 0.89
CA LEU A 82 -5.05 -0.52 -0.41
C LEU A 82 -4.28 0.79 -0.21
N PRO A 83 -3.23 1.05 -1.01
CA PRO A 83 -2.42 2.25 -0.87
C PRO A 83 -3.20 3.52 -1.20
N SER A 84 -2.78 4.64 -0.61
CA SER A 84 -3.31 5.95 -0.97
C SER A 84 -2.95 6.32 -2.42
N ALA A 85 -3.78 7.18 -3.01
CA ALA A 85 -3.65 7.66 -4.39
C ALA A 85 -3.51 6.53 -5.44
N MET A 86 -4.17 5.40 -5.18
CA MET A 86 -4.22 4.24 -6.06
C MET A 86 -5.16 4.48 -7.23
N ILE A 87 -4.71 4.11 -8.43
CA ILE A 87 -5.46 4.25 -9.68
C ILE A 87 -5.57 2.89 -10.37
N VAL A 88 -6.80 2.50 -10.71
CA VAL A 88 -7.10 1.35 -11.55
C VAL A 88 -7.89 1.86 -12.76
N GLU A 89 -7.28 1.81 -13.95
CA GLU A 89 -7.92 2.28 -15.18
C GLU A 89 -8.95 1.28 -15.74
N GLY A 90 -8.97 0.05 -15.21
CA GLY A 90 -10.03 -0.94 -15.43
C GLY A 90 -10.92 -1.15 -14.21
N THR A 91 -11.40 -2.38 -14.07
CA THR A 91 -12.20 -2.85 -12.92
C THR A 91 -11.29 -3.34 -11.79
N LEU A 92 -11.68 -3.04 -10.55
CA LEU A 92 -11.04 -3.55 -9.34
C LEU A 92 -11.85 -4.73 -8.80
N PHE A 93 -11.22 -5.90 -8.70
CA PHE A 93 -11.79 -7.12 -8.15
C PHE A 93 -11.09 -7.53 -6.85
N LEU A 94 -11.84 -7.72 -5.77
CA LEU A 94 -11.33 -8.22 -4.49
C LEU A 94 -11.96 -9.57 -4.15
N TYR A 95 -11.15 -10.63 -4.11
CA TYR A 95 -11.60 -12.00 -3.84
C TYR A 95 -10.90 -12.62 -2.65
N LYS A 96 -11.64 -13.00 -1.61
CA LYS A 96 -11.06 -13.65 -0.41
C LYS A 96 -9.86 -12.87 0.18
N THR A 97 -10.03 -11.56 0.36
CA THR A 97 -8.99 -10.66 0.88
C THR A 97 -9.31 -10.21 2.32
N SER A 98 -8.28 -9.80 3.07
CA SER A 98 -8.44 -9.15 4.38
C SER A 98 -8.79 -7.66 4.29
N ILE A 99 -8.91 -7.10 3.08
CA ILE A 99 -9.26 -5.70 2.85
C ILE A 99 -10.68 -5.43 3.34
N ALA A 100 -10.81 -4.55 4.33
CA ALA A 100 -12.08 -4.18 4.96
C ALA A 100 -12.57 -2.78 4.58
N LYS A 101 -11.68 -1.93 4.04
CA LYS A 101 -11.96 -0.53 3.70
C LYS A 101 -11.24 -0.14 2.41
N LEU A 102 -11.87 0.77 1.66
CA LEU A 102 -11.24 1.42 0.52
C LEU A 102 -10.69 2.79 0.95
N PRO A 103 -9.55 3.24 0.40
CA PRO A 103 -9.02 4.56 0.69
C PRO A 103 -9.91 5.64 0.05
N PRO A 104 -10.04 6.82 0.69
CA PRO A 104 -10.96 7.86 0.24
C PRO A 104 -10.58 8.49 -1.10
N ASP A 105 -9.33 8.32 -1.54
CA ASP A 105 -8.76 8.85 -2.78
C ASP A 105 -8.54 7.76 -3.84
N LEU A 106 -9.13 6.57 -3.66
CA LEU A 106 -9.15 5.51 -4.66
C LEU A 106 -9.81 5.99 -5.95
N GLN A 107 -9.19 5.69 -7.10
CA GLN A 107 -9.77 5.92 -8.41
C GLN A 107 -9.87 4.62 -9.20
N VAL A 108 -11.09 4.23 -9.57
CA VAL A 108 -11.41 3.08 -10.41
C VAL A 108 -12.24 3.57 -11.60
N GLN A 109 -11.69 3.43 -12.81
CA GLN A 109 -12.36 3.87 -14.04
C GLN A 109 -13.35 2.83 -14.58
N GLY A 110 -13.30 1.59 -14.09
CA GLY A 110 -14.31 0.56 -14.29
C GLY A 110 -15.24 0.39 -13.08
N SER A 111 -15.68 -0.84 -12.85
CA SER A 111 -16.48 -1.21 -11.68
C SER A 111 -15.60 -1.56 -10.48
N PHE A 112 -16.21 -1.58 -9.30
CA PHE A 112 -15.67 -2.23 -8.12
C PHE A 112 -16.51 -3.47 -7.84
N ASP A 113 -15.86 -4.62 -7.78
CA ASP A 113 -16.51 -5.89 -7.49
C ASP A 113 -15.74 -6.62 -6.40
N GLN A 114 -16.46 -7.12 -5.40
CA GLN A 114 -15.84 -7.91 -4.35
C GLN A 114 -16.69 -9.13 -4.02
N TYR A 115 -15.99 -10.21 -3.66
CA TYR A 115 -16.63 -11.37 -3.09
C TYR A 115 -15.86 -11.84 -1.87
N SER A 116 -16.50 -11.64 -0.73
CA SER A 116 -16.02 -12.02 0.59
C SER A 116 -16.45 -13.48 0.82
N GLY A 117 -15.50 -14.41 0.86
CA GLY A 117 -15.79 -15.77 1.32
C GLY A 117 -16.10 -15.78 2.83
N PHE A 118 -16.48 -16.95 3.36
CA PHE A 118 -16.71 -17.11 4.80
C PHE A 118 -15.44 -16.76 5.60
N GLY A 119 -15.52 -15.78 6.50
CA GLY A 119 -14.40 -15.33 7.33
C GLY A 119 -13.52 -14.22 6.76
N SER A 120 -13.73 -13.77 5.51
CA SER A 120 -13.11 -12.54 4.99
C SER A 120 -13.92 -11.33 5.44
N PRO A 121 -13.30 -10.25 5.98
CA PRO A 121 -14.05 -9.09 6.45
C PRO A 121 -14.84 -8.40 5.34
N GLY A 122 -14.24 -8.29 4.15
CA GLY A 122 -14.84 -7.63 2.98
C GLY A 122 -15.07 -6.13 3.18
N VAL A 123 -15.20 -5.39 2.08
CA VAL A 123 -15.63 -3.98 2.12
C VAL A 123 -17.14 -3.92 2.19
N LYS A 124 -17.70 -3.42 3.29
CA LYS A 124 -19.14 -3.15 3.34
C LYS A 124 -19.50 -2.06 2.33
N CYS A 125 -20.52 -2.28 1.50
CA CYS A 125 -20.94 -1.29 0.50
C CYS A 125 -21.30 0.07 1.11
N SER A 126 -21.90 0.07 2.30
CA SER A 126 -22.21 1.28 3.07
C SER A 126 -20.97 2.01 3.61
N ALA A 127 -19.82 1.34 3.67
CA ALA A 127 -18.54 1.88 4.15
C ALA A 127 -17.62 2.33 3.02
N ILE A 128 -18.01 2.18 1.75
CA ILE A 128 -17.27 2.75 0.62
C ILE A 128 -17.26 4.28 0.77
N PRO A 129 -16.08 4.93 0.83
CA PRO A 129 -16.01 6.38 0.94
C PRO A 129 -16.74 7.08 -0.21
N LYS A 130 -17.56 8.09 0.10
CA LYS A 130 -18.25 8.89 -0.93
C LYS A 130 -17.27 9.62 -1.86
N THR A 131 -16.06 9.88 -1.39
CA THR A 131 -14.98 10.54 -2.12
C THR A 131 -14.22 9.60 -3.04
N ALA A 132 -14.34 8.28 -2.85
CA ALA A 132 -13.71 7.31 -3.73
C ALA A 132 -14.38 7.38 -5.11
N PHE A 133 -13.58 7.56 -6.15
CA PHE A 133 -14.07 7.64 -7.51
C PHE A 133 -14.18 6.22 -8.09
N ILE A 134 -15.41 5.77 -8.34
CA ILE A 134 -15.69 4.50 -9.02
C ILE A 134 -16.70 4.83 -10.11
N LYS A 135 -16.28 4.74 -11.38
CA LYS A 135 -17.10 5.13 -12.53
C LYS A 135 -18.23 4.13 -12.80
N GLY A 136 -17.94 2.84 -12.62
CA GLY A 136 -18.88 1.74 -12.86
C GLY A 136 -19.71 1.39 -11.63
N HIS A 137 -20.19 0.14 -11.61
CA HIS A 137 -21.01 -0.38 -10.52
C HIS A 137 -20.17 -0.67 -9.26
N ARG A 138 -20.83 -0.69 -8.10
CA ARG A 138 -20.25 -1.06 -6.81
C ARG A 138 -20.94 -2.34 -6.35
N ASN A 139 -20.35 -3.48 -6.71
CA ASN A 139 -20.88 -4.79 -6.38
C ASN A 139 -20.22 -5.27 -5.09
N CYS A 140 -20.96 -5.24 -3.99
CA CYS A 140 -20.51 -5.84 -2.74
C CYS A 140 -21.33 -7.08 -2.46
N HIS A 141 -20.68 -8.24 -2.45
CA HIS A 141 -21.24 -9.53 -2.05
C HIS A 141 -20.89 -9.86 -0.59
#